data_AF-A0A1A3U9H1-F1
#
_entry.id   AF-A0A1A3U9H1-F1
#
_cell.length_a   1.000
_cell.length_b   1.000
_cell.length_c   1.000
_cell.angle_alpha   90.00
_cell.angle_beta   90.00
_cell.angle_gamma   90.00
#
_symmetry.space_group_name_H-M   'P 1'
#
loop_
_entity.id
_entity.type
_entity.pdbx_description
1 polymer ?
#
loop_
_entity_poly.entity_id
_entity_poly.type
_entity_poly.pdbx_seq_one_letter_code
_entity_poly.pdbx_strand_id
1 'polypeptide(L)'
;MSAPDGPVLPPIVVRAVVTQAGDLHLCNTGLSLLYGVPESAIVSGMEHPAEWHRSAVRRLNEAHAHTGQTGLVAALGYWSDLERDGAELVVIQRDEREP
;
A
#
# COMPACT_ATOMS: atom_id res chain seq x y z
N MET A 1 -5.56 31.97 -22.53
CA MET A 1 -4.39 32.04 -21.64
C MET A 1 -4.55 30.93 -20.61
N SER A 2 -3.97 29.76 -20.86
CA SER A 2 -3.96 28.67 -19.89
C SER A 2 -2.85 28.93 -18.89
N ALA A 3 -3.16 28.87 -17.60
CA ALA A 3 -2.18 28.95 -16.53
C ALA A 3 -1.16 27.81 -16.68
N PRO A 4 0.12 28.02 -16.32
CA PRO A 4 1.10 26.95 -16.34
C PRO A 4 0.69 25.91 -15.31
N ASP A 5 0.65 24.65 -15.74
CA ASP A 5 0.47 23.49 -14.90
C ASP A 5 1.42 23.61 -13.70
N GLY A 6 0.84 23.73 -12.50
CA GLY A 6 1.59 23.67 -11.26
C GLY A 6 2.39 22.37 -11.19
N PRO A 7 3.42 22.26 -10.34
CA PRO A 7 4.21 21.04 -10.23
C PRO A 7 3.27 19.87 -9.98
N VAL A 8 3.18 18.97 -10.96
CA VAL A 8 2.49 17.68 -10.81
C VAL A 8 3.25 16.97 -9.71
N LEU A 9 2.65 16.91 -8.52
CA LEU A 9 3.23 16.15 -7.42
C LEU A 9 3.42 14.72 -7.94
N PRO A 10 4.60 14.12 -7.74
CA PRO A 10 4.82 12.74 -8.16
C PRO A 10 3.73 11.87 -7.53
N PRO A 11 3.11 10.94 -8.28
CA PRO A 11 2.05 10.10 -7.75
C PRO A 11 2.55 9.38 -6.50
N ILE A 12 1.68 9.25 -5.49
CA ILE A 12 2.02 8.50 -4.28
C ILE A 12 2.17 7.03 -4.70
N VAL A 13 3.41 6.52 -4.67
CA VAL A 13 3.71 5.16 -5.10
C VAL A 13 3.57 4.19 -3.92
N VAL A 14 2.53 3.35 -3.96
CA VAL A 14 2.43 2.21 -3.05
C VAL A 14 3.22 1.06 -3.66
N ARG A 15 4.40 0.79 -3.12
CA ARG A 15 5.29 -0.28 -3.60
C ARG A 15 5.04 -1.57 -2.83
N ALA A 16 4.71 -2.61 -3.58
CA ALA A 16 4.62 -3.97 -3.08
C ALA A 16 5.61 -4.86 -3.83
N VAL A 17 6.58 -5.45 -3.11
CA VAL A 17 7.61 -6.33 -3.66
C VAL A 17 7.31 -7.76 -3.24
N VAL A 18 7.06 -8.64 -4.21
CA VAL A 18 6.96 -10.09 -3.97
C VAL A 18 8.33 -10.71 -4.17
N THR A 19 8.86 -11.38 -3.16
CA THR A 19 10.11 -12.14 -3.25
C THR A 19 9.87 -13.53 -3.83
N GLN A 20 10.95 -14.19 -4.28
CA GLN A 20 10.91 -15.59 -4.72
C GLN A 20 10.48 -16.55 -3.60
N ALA A 21 10.75 -16.22 -2.32
CA ALA A 21 10.26 -16.96 -1.17
C ALA A 21 8.73 -16.82 -0.96
N GLY A 22 8.08 -15.95 -1.73
CA GLY A 22 6.67 -15.61 -1.60
C GLY A 22 6.41 -14.53 -0.55
N ASP A 23 7.45 -13.91 0.01
CA ASP A 23 7.30 -12.82 0.96
C ASP A 23 6.82 -11.56 0.24
N LEU A 24 5.94 -10.81 0.88
CA LEU A 24 5.50 -9.52 0.38
C LEU A 24 6.06 -8.40 1.26
N HIS A 25 6.88 -7.54 0.66
CA HIS A 25 7.37 -6.33 1.30
C HIS A 25 6.60 -5.12 0.82
N LEU A 26 5.98 -4.41 1.76
CA LEU A 26 5.29 -3.16 1.51
C LEU A 26 6.18 -1.97 1.92
N CYS A 27 6.16 -0.89 1.15
CA CYS A 27 6.67 0.38 1.62
C CYS A 27 5.83 0.93 2.79
N ASN A 28 6.34 1.94 3.50
CA ASN A 28 5.65 2.55 4.64
C ASN A 28 4.24 3.05 4.26
N THR A 29 4.05 3.61 3.07
CA THR A 29 2.72 3.98 2.57
C THR A 29 1.79 2.76 2.45
N GLY A 30 2.27 1.64 1.92
CA GLY A 30 1.50 0.41 1.84
C GLY A 30 1.16 -0.18 3.21
N LEU A 31 2.11 -0.15 4.15
CA LEU A 31 1.86 -0.55 5.54
C LEU A 31 0.87 0.39 6.25
N SER A 32 0.96 1.69 5.99
CA SER A 32 0.04 2.71 6.51
C SER A 32 -1.39 2.45 6.05
N LEU A 33 -1.58 2.18 4.75
CA LEU A 33 -2.88 1.84 4.19
C LEU A 33 -3.41 0.51 4.72
N LEU A 34 -2.55 -0.51 4.81
CA LEU A 34 -2.93 -1.83 5.31
C LEU A 34 -3.37 -1.78 6.77
N TYR A 35 -2.61 -1.11 7.63
CA TYR A 35 -2.90 -1.04 9.07
C TYR A 35 -3.87 0.09 9.44
N GLY A 36 -4.09 1.06 8.56
CA GLY A 36 -4.88 2.26 8.87
C GLY A 36 -4.20 3.15 9.91
N VAL A 37 -2.86 3.24 9.87
CA VAL A 37 -2.05 4.01 10.83
C VAL A 37 -1.21 5.05 10.07
N PRO A 38 -0.82 6.17 10.68
CA PRO A 38 0.03 7.15 10.00
C PRO A 38 1.42 6.56 9.67
N GLU A 39 1.99 6.94 8.53
CA GLU A 39 3.33 6.50 8.11
C GLU A 39 4.42 6.82 9.14
N SER A 40 4.27 7.92 9.89
CA SER A 40 5.20 8.31 10.96
C SER A 40 5.23 7.34 12.14
N ALA A 41 4.23 6.47 12.28
CA ALA A 41 4.22 5.41 13.28
C ALA A 41 5.02 4.17 12.83
N ILE A 42 5.32 4.04 11.53
CA ILE A 42 5.96 2.86 10.94
C ILE A 42 7.46 3.09 10.85
N VAL A 43 8.19 2.45 11.77
CA VAL A 43 9.66 2.52 11.86
C VAL A 43 10.26 1.22 11.33
N SER A 44 11.32 1.33 10.55
CA SER A 44 12.01 0.14 10.00
C SER A 44 12.52 -0.77 11.12
N GLY A 45 12.27 -2.08 10.99
CA GLY A 45 12.71 -3.08 11.95
C GLY A 45 11.87 -3.18 13.22
N MET A 46 10.78 -2.43 13.34
CA MET A 46 9.86 -2.58 14.46
C MET A 46 9.01 -3.84 14.34
N GLU A 47 8.71 -4.47 15.48
CA GLU A 47 7.65 -5.46 15.54
C GLU A 47 6.30 -4.75 15.50
N HIS A 48 5.42 -5.15 14.59
CA HIS A 48 4.11 -4.53 14.47
C HIS A 48 3.18 -5.02 15.60
N PRO A 49 2.50 -4.10 16.32
CA PRO A 49 1.56 -4.48 17.38
C PRO A 49 0.45 -5.43 16.90
N ALA A 50 -0.06 -6.27 17.80
CA ALA A 50 -1.17 -7.19 17.49
C ALA A 50 -2.44 -6.45 17.04
N GLU A 51 -2.66 -5.22 17.51
CA GLU A 51 -3.80 -4.40 17.09
C GLU A 51 -3.70 -3.95 15.62
N TRP A 52 -2.49 -3.73 15.10
CA TRP A 52 -2.28 -3.41 13.69
C TRP A 52 -2.64 -4.60 12.81
N HIS A 53 -2.26 -5.82 13.22
CA HIS A 53 -2.66 -7.05 12.54
C HIS A 53 -4.18 -7.22 12.50
N ARG A 54 -4.88 -6.94 13.61
CA ARG A 54 -6.36 -6.95 13.63
C ARG A 54 -6.94 -5.88 12.70
N SER A 55 -6.34 -4.69 12.67
CA SER A 55 -6.76 -3.62 11.76
C SER A 55 -6.58 -4.03 10.29
N ALA A 56 -5.45 -4.67 9.94
CA ALA A 56 -5.20 -5.20 8.60
C ALA A 56 -6.27 -6.21 8.18
N VAL A 57 -6.59 -7.18 9.04
CA VAL A 57 -7.64 -8.18 8.74
C VAL A 57 -8.99 -7.49 8.54
N ARG A 58 -9.35 -6.53 9.39
CA ARG A 58 -10.58 -5.75 9.23
C ARG A 58 -10.62 -5.02 7.90
N ARG A 59 -9.55 -4.31 7.54
CA ARG A 59 -9.46 -3.52 6.30
C ARG A 59 -9.42 -4.38 5.05
N LEU A 60 -8.84 -5.57 5.12
CA LEU A 60 -8.93 -6.59 4.05
C LEU A 60 -10.39 -7.02 3.83
N ASN A 61 -11.12 -7.31 4.91
CA ASN A 61 -12.51 -7.73 4.82
C ASN A 61 -13.43 -6.61 4.31
N GLU A 62 -13.20 -5.37 4.75
CA GLU A 62 -13.92 -4.19 4.26
C GLU A 62 -13.70 -3.97 2.76
N ALA A 63 -12.44 -3.98 2.31
CA ALA A 63 -12.14 -3.87 0.89
C ALA A 63 -12.76 -5.01 0.07
N HIS A 64 -12.74 -6.24 0.58
CA HIS A 64 -13.39 -7.37 -0.06
C HIS A 64 -14.91 -7.17 -0.19
N ALA A 65 -15.57 -6.71 0.89
CA ALA A 65 -17.00 -6.45 0.87
C ALA A 65 -17.39 -5.35 -0.14
N HIS A 66 -16.52 -4.36 -0.36
CA HIS A 66 -16.78 -3.27 -1.30
C HIS A 66 -16.45 -3.61 -2.75
N THR A 67 -15.39 -4.37 -2.99
CA THR A 67 -14.88 -4.63 -4.35
C THR A 67 -15.28 -5.99 -4.90
N GLY A 68 -15.71 -6.93 -4.05
CA GLY A 68 -15.91 -8.34 -4.39
C GLY A 68 -14.60 -9.08 -4.71
N GLN A 69 -13.45 -8.42 -4.62
CA GLN A 69 -12.14 -8.98 -4.90
C GLN A 69 -11.44 -9.38 -3.61
N THR A 70 -10.65 -10.44 -3.66
CA THR A 70 -9.90 -10.94 -2.50
C THR A 70 -8.42 -10.77 -2.75
N GLY A 71 -7.69 -10.39 -1.70
CA GLY A 71 -6.23 -10.33 -1.72
C GLY A 71 -5.70 -8.94 -1.36
N LEU A 72 -4.42 -8.92 -0.98
CA LEU A 72 -3.77 -7.74 -0.46
C LEU A 72 -3.63 -6.62 -1.50
N VAL A 73 -3.35 -6.96 -2.76
CA VAL A 73 -3.28 -5.97 -3.86
C VAL A 73 -4.63 -5.28 -4.08
N ALA A 74 -5.74 -6.04 -4.10
CA ALA A 74 -7.07 -5.47 -4.25
C ALA A 74 -7.44 -4.54 -3.09
N ALA A 75 -7.09 -4.93 -1.86
CA ALA A 75 -7.32 -4.09 -0.69
C ALA A 75 -6.47 -2.81 -0.71
N LEU A 76 -5.19 -2.91 -1.09
CA LEU A 76 -4.33 -1.74 -1.22
C LEU A 76 -4.84 -0.79 -2.31
N GLY A 77 -5.33 -1.31 -3.44
CA GLY A 77 -5.95 -0.50 -4.49
C GLY A 77 -7.16 0.27 -3.95
N TYR A 78 -8.10 -0.44 -3.33
CA TYR A 78 -9.30 0.17 -2.74
C TYR A 78 -8.98 1.28 -1.73
N TRP A 79 -8.05 1.03 -0.79
CA TRP A 79 -7.70 2.03 0.21
C TRP A 79 -6.86 3.17 -0.35
N SER A 80 -6.05 2.92 -1.39
CA SER A 80 -5.33 3.99 -2.09
C SER A 80 -6.32 4.94 -2.74
N ASP A 81 -7.30 4.42 -3.49
CA ASP A 81 -8.33 5.23 -4.16
C ASP A 81 -9.16 6.05 -3.16
N LEU A 82 -9.42 5.51 -1.96
CA LEU A 82 -10.26 6.15 -0.96
C LEU A 82 -9.50 7.18 -0.09
N GLU A 83 -8.25 6.90 0.28
CA GLU A 83 -7.51 7.68 1.29
C GLU A 83 -6.33 8.48 0.74
N ARG A 84 -5.98 8.29 -0.54
CA ARG A 84 -4.84 8.95 -1.18
C ARG A 84 -5.21 9.35 -2.61
N ASP A 85 -5.78 10.55 -2.74
CA ASP A 85 -6.10 11.14 -4.04
C ASP A 85 -4.84 11.21 -4.93
N GLY A 86 -4.92 10.66 -6.14
CA GLY A 86 -3.80 10.58 -7.08
C GLY A 86 -2.69 9.57 -6.73
N ALA A 87 -2.92 8.62 -5.82
CA ALA A 87 -1.99 7.52 -5.59
C ALA A 87 -2.01 6.48 -6.72
N GLU A 88 -0.84 5.93 -7.03
CA GLU A 88 -0.69 4.83 -7.97
C GLU A 88 -0.13 3.61 -7.24
N LEU A 89 -0.86 2.49 -7.30
CA LEU A 89 -0.40 1.23 -6.76
C LEU A 89 0.54 0.55 -7.76
N VAL A 90 1.81 0.42 -7.39
CA VAL A 90 2.84 -0.21 -8.22
C VAL A 90 3.29 -1.51 -7.59
N VAL A 91 2.92 -2.63 -8.22
CA VAL A 91 3.34 -3.97 -7.81
C VAL A 91 4.60 -4.34 -8.60
N ILE A 92 5.71 -4.55 -7.89
CA ILE A 92 6.99 -4.93 -8.49
C ILE A 92 7.25 -6.39 -8.17
N GLN A 93 7.23 -7.24 -9.20
CA GLN A 93 7.76 -8.59 -9.07
C GLN A 93 9.28 -8.52 -9.27
N ARG A 94 10.05 -8.90 -8.24
CA ARG A 94 11.51 -8.87 -8.30
C ARG A 94 12.03 -10.29 -8.52
N ASP A 95 12.64 -10.52 -9.66
CA ASP A 95 13.39 -11.74 -9.94
C ASP A 95 14.83 -11.54 -9.41
N GLU A 96 15.36 -12.44 -8.59
CA GLU A 96 16.66 -12.28 -7.88
C GLU A 96 17.90 -12.20 -8.79
N ARG A 97 17.73 -12.09 -10.11
CA ARG A 97 18.82 -12.06 -11.09
C ARG A 97 19.37 -10.66 -11.41
N GLU A 98 18.85 -9.60 -10.80
CA GLU A 98 19.44 -8.27 -10.94
C GLU A 98 20.17 -7.84 -9.66
N PRO A 99 21.49 -7.58 -9.76
CA PRO A 99 22.32 -7.12 -8.65
C PRO A 99 21.94 -5.72 -8.13
#